data_AF-A0A840S1Q3-F1
#
_entry.id   AF-A0A840S1Q3-F1
#
_cell.length_a   1.000
_cell.length_b   1.000
_cell.length_c   1.000
_cell.angle_alpha   90.00
_cell.angle_beta   90.00
_cell.angle_gamma   90.00
#
_symmetry.space_group_name_H-M   'P 1'
#
loop_
_entity.id
_entity.type
_entity.pdbx_description
1 polymer ?
#
loop_
_entity_poly.entity_id
_entity_poly.type
_entity_poly.pdbx_seq_one_letter_code
_entity_poly.pdbx_strand_id
1 'polypeptide(L)'
;MNLLTWVGHFANFFAAPLGVAALTVLLARGWVWRQALRGAPWRRLWLESAVAALLGQMAGLLIWGAEGKLAGYALMLAALSLPLAWRLRR
;
A
#
# COMPACT_ATOMS: atom_id res chain seq x y z
N MET A 1 22.80 -17.47 4.19
CA MET A 1 22.40 -16.17 3.61
C MET A 1 23.32 -15.11 4.19
N ASN A 2 23.87 -14.20 3.39
CA ASN A 2 24.72 -13.12 3.90
C ASN A 2 23.85 -11.90 4.31
N LEU A 3 24.43 -10.93 5.02
CA LEU A 3 23.71 -9.73 5.49
C LEU A 3 23.06 -8.95 4.33
N LEU A 4 23.76 -8.87 3.20
CA LEU A 4 23.28 -8.16 2.00
C LEU A 4 21.98 -8.77 1.46
N THR A 5 21.88 -10.10 1.44
CA THR A 5 20.66 -10.83 1.04
C THR A 5 19.49 -10.50 1.96
N TRP A 6 19.70 -10.46 3.28
CA TRP A 6 18.66 -10.12 4.24
C TRP A 6 18.14 -8.70 4.04
N VAL A 7 19.05 -7.74 3.91
CA VAL A 7 18.69 -6.34 3.65
C VAL A 7 17.94 -6.22 2.33
N GLY A 8 18.38 -6.94 1.28
CA GLY A 8 17.70 -6.97 -0.02
C GLY A 8 16.27 -7.51 0.06
N HIS A 9 16.04 -8.62 0.76
CA HIS A 9 14.70 -9.18 0.95
C HIS A 9 13.81 -8.24 1.75
N PHE A 10 14.33 -7.67 2.84
CA PHE A 10 13.57 -6.73 3.65
C PHE A 10 13.19 -5.51 2.83
N ALA A 11 14.16 -4.87 2.16
CA ALA A 11 13.89 -3.73 1.29
C ALA A 11 12.85 -4.06 0.21
N ASN A 12 12.96 -5.23 -0.44
CA ASN A 12 12.00 -5.65 -1.46
C ASN A 12 10.58 -5.84 -0.89
N PHE A 13 10.47 -6.43 0.30
CA PHE A 13 9.19 -6.63 0.99
C PHE A 13 8.46 -5.31 1.26
N PHE A 14 9.19 -4.27 1.69
CA PHE A 14 8.60 -2.95 1.94
C PHE A 14 8.44 -2.10 0.67
N ALA A 15 9.31 -2.27 -0.33
CA ALA A 15 9.32 -1.44 -1.53
C ALA A 15 7.98 -1.48 -2.28
N ALA A 16 7.42 -2.68 -2.49
CA ALA A 16 6.16 -2.84 -3.19
C ALA A 16 4.97 -2.12 -2.50
N PRO A 17 4.62 -2.41 -1.24
CA PRO A 17 3.49 -1.77 -0.58
C PRO A 17 3.69 -0.25 -0.42
N LEU A 18 4.89 0.22 -0.09
CA LEU A 18 5.16 1.65 0.08
C LEU A 18 5.10 2.41 -1.25
N GLY A 19 5.72 1.85 -2.30
CA GLY A 19 5.78 2.44 -3.63
C GLY A 19 4.41 2.44 -4.31
N VAL A 20 3.67 1.33 -4.24
CA VAL A 20 2.32 1.25 -4.79
C VAL A 20 1.38 2.19 -4.04
N ALA A 21 1.43 2.26 -2.71
CA ALA A 21 0.64 3.24 -1.96
C ALA A 21 0.96 4.69 -2.35
N ALA A 22 2.23 5.02 -2.60
CA ALA A 22 2.64 6.35 -3.07
C ALA A 22 2.03 6.66 -4.45
N LEU A 23 2.16 5.73 -5.39
CA LEU A 23 1.60 5.87 -6.74
C LEU A 23 0.07 5.99 -6.69
N THR A 24 -0.62 5.15 -5.92
CA THR A 24 -2.08 5.22 -5.80
C THR A 24 -2.53 6.54 -5.20
N VAL A 25 -1.87 7.04 -4.15
CA VAL A 25 -2.21 8.34 -3.56
C VAL A 25 -1.92 9.48 -4.52
N LEU A 26 -0.84 9.40 -5.29
CA LEU A 26 -0.50 10.36 -6.32
C LEU A 26 -1.53 10.43 -7.43
N LEU A 27 -1.99 9.28 -7.92
CA LEU A 27 -3.05 9.23 -8.92
C LEU A 27 -4.40 9.68 -8.33
N ALA A 28 -4.76 9.18 -7.14
CA ALA A 28 -6.05 9.45 -6.53
C ALA A 28 -6.21 10.92 -6.15
N ARG A 29 -5.24 11.50 -5.45
CA ARG A 29 -5.30 12.90 -5.03
C ARG A 29 -4.81 13.88 -6.08
N GLY A 30 -3.78 13.52 -6.85
CA GLY A 30 -3.21 14.42 -7.85
C GLY A 30 -4.12 14.59 -9.05
N TRP A 31 -4.80 13.52 -9.45
CA TRP A 31 -5.50 13.47 -10.73
C TRP A 31 -7.00 13.17 -10.60
N VAL A 32 -7.38 12.00 -10.11
CA VAL A 32 -8.75 11.47 -10.27
C VAL A 32 -9.76 12.13 -9.31
N TRP A 33 -9.40 12.26 -8.03
CA TRP A 33 -10.28 12.77 -6.96
C TRP A 33 -9.68 14.00 -6.26
N ARG A 34 -8.99 14.85 -7.01
CA ARG A 34 -8.29 16.02 -6.47
C ARG A 34 -9.18 16.91 -5.61
N GLN A 35 -10.42 17.16 -6.04
CA GLN A 35 -11.36 18.00 -5.30
C GLN A 35 -11.90 17.32 -4.04
N ALA A 36 -12.24 16.03 -4.11
CA ALA A 36 -12.75 15.28 -2.97
C ALA A 36 -11.69 15.08 -1.87
N LEU A 37 -10.41 14.91 -2.25
CA LEU A 37 -9.31 14.66 -1.32
C LEU A 37 -8.55 15.93 -0.90
N ARG A 38 -9.00 17.12 -1.30
CA ARG A 38 -8.28 18.40 -1.05
C ARG A 38 -8.03 18.71 0.43
N GLY A 39 -8.94 18.27 1.32
CA GLY A 39 -8.88 18.55 2.75
C GLY A 39 -7.98 17.64 3.58
N ALA A 40 -7.51 16.52 3.02
CA ALA A 40 -6.52 15.68 3.68
C ALA A 40 -5.10 16.19 3.35
N PRO A 41 -4.05 15.95 4.15
CA PRO A 41 -2.66 16.20 3.75
C PRO A 41 -2.02 14.98 3.05
N TRP A 42 -1.11 15.22 2.11
CA TRP A 42 -0.56 14.18 1.21
C TRP A 42 0.11 13.06 1.99
N ARG A 43 0.97 13.46 2.94
CA ARG A 43 1.69 12.57 3.84
C ARG A 43 0.75 11.65 4.63
N ARG A 44 -0.40 12.15 5.08
CA ARG A 44 -1.37 11.36 5.85
C ARG A 44 -2.06 10.31 4.97
N LEU A 45 -2.47 10.68 3.75
CA LEU A 45 -3.07 9.73 2.81
C LEU A 45 -2.07 8.61 2.49
N TRP A 46 -0.83 8.99 2.19
CA TRP A 46 0.23 8.02 1.93
C TRP A 46 0.50 7.12 3.12
N LEU A 47 0.71 7.66 4.32
CA LEU A 47 0.99 6.85 5.51
C LEU A 47 -0.13 5.86 5.82
N GLU A 48 -1.40 6.30 5.78
CA GLU A 48 -2.52 5.41 6.06
C GLU A 48 -2.65 4.31 4.99
N SER A 49 -2.52 4.66 3.70
CA SER A 49 -2.53 3.67 2.61
C SER A 49 -1.34 2.73 2.65
N ALA A 50 -0.14 3.22 3.01
CA ALA A 50 1.08 2.44 3.14
C ALA A 50 0.99 1.43 4.29
N VAL A 51 0.50 1.87 5.46
CA VAL A 51 0.26 0.97 6.60
C VAL A 51 -0.76 -0.10 6.24
N ALA A 52 -1.88 0.28 5.59
CA ALA A 52 -2.88 -0.69 5.17
C ALA A 52 -2.33 -1.66 4.10
N ALA A 53 -1.51 -1.18 3.15
CA ALA A 53 -0.83 -2.03 2.17
C ALA A 53 0.09 -3.05 2.85
N LEU A 54 0.89 -2.61 3.84
CA LEU A 54 1.78 -3.50 4.59
C LEU A 54 1.00 -4.57 5.36
N LEU A 55 -0.09 -4.19 6.03
CA LEU A 55 -0.96 -5.14 6.70
C LEU A 55 -1.57 -6.14 5.71
N GLY A 56 -1.97 -5.68 4.52
CA GLY A 56 -2.46 -6.56 3.47
C GLY A 56 -1.40 -7.52 2.93
N GLN A 57 -0.17 -7.03 2.70
CA GLN A 57 0.95 -7.86 2.28
C GLN A 57 1.28 -8.92 3.35
N MET A 58 1.33 -8.54 4.64
CA MET A 58 1.54 -9.46 5.76
C MET A 58 0.42 -10.49 5.87
N ALA A 59 -0.85 -10.08 5.73
CA ALA A 59 -1.98 -10.99 5.73
C ALA A 59 -1.92 -11.98 4.56
N GLY A 60 -1.53 -11.52 3.36
CA GLY A 60 -1.32 -12.40 2.20
C GLY A 60 -0.23 -13.44 2.44
N LEU A 61 0.88 -13.03 3.05
CA LEU A 61 1.94 -13.94 3.49
C LEU A 61 1.42 -14.99 4.47
N LEU A 62 0.68 -14.58 5.49
CA LEU A 62 0.15 -15.48 6.52
C LEU A 62 -0.87 -16.49 5.96
N ILE A 63 -1.73 -16.06 5.04
CA ILE A 63 -2.78 -16.90 4.46
C ILE A 63 -2.21 -17.90 3.46
N TRP A 64 -1.30 -17.45 2.59
CA TRP A 64 -0.85 -18.26 1.46
C TRP A 64 0.56 -18.85 1.61
N GLY A 65 1.28 -18.48 2.66
CA GLY A 65 2.63 -18.98 2.98
C GLY A 65 3.72 -18.58 2.00
N ALA A 66 3.44 -17.67 1.05
CA ALA A 66 4.39 -17.28 0.02
C ALA A 66 4.14 -15.85 -0.48
N GLU A 67 5.24 -15.12 -0.72
CA GLU A 67 5.22 -13.84 -1.42
C GLU A 67 4.92 -14.04 -2.91
N GLY A 68 4.38 -13.02 -3.57
CA GLY A 68 4.27 -13.00 -5.03
C GLY A 68 3.02 -13.65 -5.62
N LYS A 69 2.08 -14.17 -4.81
CA LYS A 69 0.79 -14.64 -5.34
C LYS A 69 -0.11 -13.46 -5.71
N LEU A 70 -0.77 -13.57 -6.86
CA LEU A 70 -1.75 -12.58 -7.34
C LEU A 70 -2.83 -12.27 -6.27
N ALA A 71 -3.29 -13.29 -5.54
CA ALA A 71 -4.26 -13.10 -4.47
C ALA A 71 -3.72 -12.26 -3.29
N GLY A 72 -2.44 -12.43 -2.94
CA GLY A 72 -1.77 -11.60 -1.94
C GLY A 72 -1.67 -10.14 -2.38
N TYR A 73 -1.30 -9.90 -3.64
CA TYR A 73 -1.29 -8.55 -4.20
C TYR A 73 -2.69 -7.94 -4.29
N ALA A 74 -3.71 -8.71 -4.63
CA ALA A 74 -5.10 -8.25 -4.62
C ALA A 74 -5.52 -7.82 -3.21
N LEU A 75 -5.13 -8.56 -2.17
CA LEU A 75 -5.41 -8.22 -0.79
C LEU A 75 -4.66 -6.95 -0.36
N MET A 76 -3.38 -6.81 -0.74
CA MET A 76 -2.59 -5.59 -0.54
C MET A 76 -3.27 -4.36 -1.18
N LEU A 77 -3.69 -4.48 -2.45
CA LEU A 77 -4.37 -3.41 -3.20
C LEU A 77 -5.74 -3.06 -2.61
N ALA A 78 -6.50 -4.07 -2.16
CA ALA A 78 -7.77 -3.85 -1.50
C ALA A 78 -7.56 -3.07 -0.18
N ALA A 79 -6.60 -3.50 0.64
CA ALA A 79 -6.31 -2.88 1.92
C ALA A 79 -5.84 -1.42 1.75
N LEU A 80 -4.91 -1.14 0.84
CA LEU A 80 -4.37 0.21 0.62
C LEU A 80 -5.41 1.21 0.12
N SER A 81 -6.47 0.71 -0.51
CA SER A 81 -7.57 1.53 -1.06
C SER A 81 -8.58 1.95 0.01
N LEU A 82 -8.64 1.24 1.15
CA LEU A 82 -9.63 1.52 2.20
C LEU A 82 -9.54 2.95 2.76
N PRO A 83 -8.36 3.50 3.12
CA PRO A 83 -8.27 4.86 3.65
C PRO A 83 -8.69 5.93 2.64
N LEU A 84 -8.51 5.68 1.34
CA LEU A 84 -8.96 6.56 0.27
C LEU A 84 -10.48 6.46 0.10
N ALA A 85 -11.01 5.24 -0.01
CA ALA A 85 -12.44 4.99 -0.15
C ALA A 85 -13.25 5.57 1.01
N TRP A 86 -12.75 5.48 2.24
CA TRP A 86 -13.40 6.06 3.42
C TRP A 86 -13.57 7.58 3.30
N ARG A 87 -12.61 8.26 2.68
CA ARG A 87 -12.65 9.72 2.48
C ARG A 87 -13.53 10.12 1.31
N LEU A 88 -13.60 9.28 0.28
CA LEU A 88 -14.46 9.53 -0.87
C LEU A 88 -15.96 9.34 -0.56
N ARG A 89 -16.28 8.65 0.54
CA ARG A 89 -17.66 8.43 1.01
C ARG A 89 -18.18 9.50 1.98
N ARG A 90 -17.31 10.39 2.45
CA ARG A 90 -17.67 11.50 3.35
C ARG A 90 -17.87 12.77 2.56
#